data_AF-A0A954IB99-F1
#
_entry.id   AF-A0A954IB99-F1
#
_cell.length_a   1.000
_cell.length_b   1.000
_cell.length_c   1.000
_cell.angle_alpha   90.00
_cell.angle_beta   90.00
_cell.angle_gamma   90.00
#
_symmetry.space_group_name_H-M   'P 1'
#
loop_
_entity.id
_entity.type
_entity.pdbx_description
1 polymer ?
#
loop_
_entity_poly.entity_id
_entity_poly.type
_entity_poly.pdbx_seq_one_letter_code
_entity_poly.pdbx_strand_id
1 'polypeptide(L)'
;MRSNTGEFSWNYGSGLCTINAPAAQGAIGDLASGGMIQLDSITINSRNEYASVVAVAMDDQPLATSRQVLLQIGTTARPYGWKTESATNNLQRIVSLGSSPWNMAETKLEMTIKNPGLTQATLLDANGVAVEQIPVSRQGQTRSINLPANAMYVILR
;
A
#
# COMPACT_ATOMS: atom_id res chain seq x y z
N MET A 1 -2.44 -20.38 1.42
CA MET A 1 -1.41 -20.73 2.43
C MET A 1 -1.52 -19.74 3.57
N ARG A 2 -1.30 -20.19 4.82
CA ARG A 2 -1.38 -19.34 6.01
C ARG A 2 -0.17 -19.59 6.90
N SER A 3 0.32 -18.56 7.61
CA SER A 3 1.37 -18.74 8.61
C SER A 3 0.88 -19.53 9.83
N ASN A 4 1.82 -20.00 10.64
CA ASN A 4 1.54 -20.67 11.92
C ASN A 4 0.82 -19.74 12.93
N THR A 5 1.13 -18.45 12.91
CA THR A 5 0.45 -17.44 13.74
C THR A 5 -0.93 -17.05 13.22
N GLY A 6 -1.22 -17.38 11.95
CA GLY A 6 -2.45 -16.99 11.29
C GLY A 6 -2.48 -15.54 10.78
N GLU A 7 -1.42 -14.76 11.02
CA GLU A 7 -1.31 -13.34 10.68
C GLU A 7 -0.89 -13.09 9.23
N PHE A 8 -0.40 -14.09 8.51
CA PHE A 8 -0.05 -13.98 7.11
C PHE A 8 -0.91 -14.93 6.29
N SER A 9 -1.43 -14.45 5.16
CA SER A 9 -2.19 -15.25 4.21
C SER A 9 -1.71 -15.01 2.79
N TRP A 10 -1.64 -16.07 2.00
CA TRP A 10 -1.41 -16.01 0.57
C TRP A 10 -2.51 -16.79 -0.14
N ASN A 11 -3.32 -16.08 -0.93
CA ASN A 11 -4.27 -16.66 -1.87
C ASN A 11 -3.67 -16.68 -3.28
N TYR A 12 -3.15 -17.84 -3.69
CA TYR A 12 -2.52 -18.00 -5.00
C TYR A 12 -3.49 -17.78 -6.15
N GLY A 13 -4.76 -18.14 -5.99
CA GLY A 13 -5.77 -18.03 -7.04
C GLY A 13 -6.11 -16.57 -7.38
N SER A 14 -6.08 -15.69 -6.38
CA SER A 14 -6.35 -14.26 -6.58
C SER A 14 -5.07 -13.41 -6.66
N GLY A 15 -3.88 -14.02 -6.60
CA GLY A 15 -2.60 -13.30 -6.58
C GLY A 15 -2.46 -12.32 -5.41
N LEU A 16 -3.19 -12.53 -4.31
CA LEU A 16 -3.26 -11.61 -3.18
C LEU A 16 -2.59 -12.23 -1.95
N CYS A 17 -1.72 -11.45 -1.32
CA CYS A 17 -1.11 -11.77 -0.04
C CYS A 17 -1.41 -10.66 0.96
N THR A 18 -1.73 -11.03 2.20
CA THR A 18 -2.02 -10.09 3.28
C THR A 18 -1.24 -10.41 4.54
N ILE A 19 -0.95 -9.36 5.30
CA ILE A 19 -0.49 -9.44 6.68
C ILE A 19 -1.55 -8.78 7.57
N ASN A 20 -1.89 -9.43 8.67
CA ASN A 20 -2.87 -9.00 9.65
C ASN A 20 -2.34 -9.25 11.07
N ALA A 21 -1.18 -8.68 11.38
CA ALA A 21 -0.60 -8.72 12.72
C ALA A 21 -1.00 -7.45 13.51
N PRO A 22 -1.00 -7.47 14.85
CA PRO A 22 -1.42 -6.31 15.64
C PRO A 22 -0.66 -5.02 15.32
N ALA A 23 0.66 -5.08 15.13
CA ALA A 23 1.53 -3.93 14.86
C ALA A 23 1.83 -3.70 13.36
N ALA A 24 1.43 -4.63 12.48
CA ALA A 24 1.70 -4.53 11.05
C ALA A 24 0.57 -5.17 10.22
N GLN A 25 -0.06 -4.37 9.35
CA GLN A 25 -1.15 -4.81 8.50
C GLN A 25 -0.96 -4.31 7.07
N GLY A 26 -1.35 -5.10 6.09
CA GLY A 26 -1.08 -4.75 4.71
C GLY A 26 -1.49 -5.80 3.70
N ALA A 27 -1.38 -5.43 2.43
CA ALA A 27 -1.67 -6.29 1.31
C ALA A 27 -0.68 -6.05 0.15
N ILE A 28 -0.42 -7.10 -0.62
CA ILE A 28 0.39 -7.06 -1.83
C ILE A 28 -0.21 -7.98 -2.89
N GLY A 29 -0.16 -7.55 -4.15
CA GLY A 29 -0.62 -8.37 -5.27
C GLY A 29 -1.47 -7.58 -6.25
N ASP A 30 -2.42 -8.27 -6.88
CA ASP A 30 -3.46 -7.64 -7.72
C ASP A 30 -4.52 -6.96 -6.84
N LEU A 31 -4.27 -5.72 -6.40
CA LEU A 31 -5.15 -5.04 -5.45
C LEU A 31 -6.43 -4.50 -6.12
N ALA A 32 -6.39 -4.22 -7.42
CA ALA A 32 -7.57 -3.79 -8.17
C ALA A 32 -8.61 -4.92 -8.27
N SER A 33 -8.16 -6.14 -8.57
CA SER A 33 -9.04 -7.32 -8.60
C SER A 33 -9.42 -7.82 -7.20
N GLY A 34 -8.62 -7.50 -6.18
CA GLY A 34 -8.87 -7.86 -4.78
C GLY A 34 -10.06 -7.13 -4.13
N GLY A 35 -10.56 -6.06 -4.75
CA GLY A 35 -11.65 -5.24 -4.21
C GLY A 35 -11.27 -4.54 -2.90
N MET A 36 -12.24 -4.38 -2.01
CA MET A 36 -11.99 -3.79 -0.69
C MET A 36 -11.35 -4.82 0.25
N ILE A 37 -10.09 -4.60 0.60
CA ILE A 37 -9.33 -5.51 1.46
C ILE A 37 -9.47 -5.04 2.91
N GLN A 38 -10.31 -5.75 3.66
CA GLN A 38 -10.55 -5.48 5.07
C GLN A 38 -9.60 -6.31 5.95
N LEU A 39 -8.83 -5.62 6.78
CA LEU A 39 -8.03 -6.19 7.86
C LEU A 39 -8.59 -5.71 9.21
N ASP A 40 -7.94 -6.09 10.31
CA ASP A 40 -8.47 -5.84 11.65
C ASP A 40 -8.57 -4.33 11.92
N SER A 41 -7.47 -3.61 11.67
CA SER A 41 -7.33 -2.18 11.91
C SER A 41 -7.41 -1.35 10.64
N ILE A 42 -6.97 -1.87 9.49
CA ILE A 42 -6.97 -1.10 8.23
C ILE A 42 -7.92 -1.67 7.18
N THR A 43 -8.35 -0.80 6.27
CA THR A 43 -9.03 -1.18 5.03
C THR A 43 -8.29 -0.54 3.86
N ILE A 44 -7.99 -1.32 2.84
CA ILE A 44 -7.30 -0.86 1.63
C ILE A 44 -8.27 -0.96 0.44
N ASN A 45 -8.39 0.13 -0.31
CA ASN A 45 -9.14 0.19 -1.56
C ASN A 45 -8.23 0.76 -2.65
N SER A 46 -7.83 -0.08 -3.62
CA SER A 46 -6.84 0.28 -4.63
C SER A 46 -7.37 0.07 -6.04
N ARG A 47 -6.99 0.96 -6.95
CA ARG A 47 -7.20 0.80 -8.40
C ARG A 47 -5.91 0.44 -9.14
N ASN A 48 -4.81 0.19 -8.43
CA ASN A 48 -3.60 -0.37 -9.00
C ASN A 48 -3.79 -1.87 -9.18
N GLU A 49 -3.48 -2.39 -10.38
CA GLU A 49 -3.31 -3.84 -10.58
C GLU A 49 -2.24 -4.31 -9.59
N TYR A 50 -0.97 -4.00 -9.80
CA TYR A 50 0.05 -4.31 -8.80
C TYR A 50 0.30 -3.16 -7.81
N ALA A 51 0.15 -3.43 -6.52
CA ALA A 51 0.67 -2.61 -5.45
C ALA A 51 1.01 -3.44 -4.19
N SER A 52 1.93 -2.92 -3.38
CA SER A 52 2.26 -3.38 -2.03
C SER A 52 2.00 -2.24 -1.07
N VAL A 53 1.23 -2.49 -0.02
CA VAL A 53 0.77 -1.48 0.92
C VAL A 53 0.87 -2.06 2.31
N VAL A 54 1.70 -1.44 3.17
CA VAL A 54 1.93 -1.93 4.52
C VAL A 54 1.91 -0.77 5.50
N ALA A 55 1.08 -0.89 6.53
CA ALA A 55 1.04 0.00 7.68
C ALA A 55 1.77 -0.68 8.86
N VAL A 56 2.74 0.02 9.45
CA VAL A 56 3.56 -0.47 10.58
C VAL A 56 3.52 0.54 11.71
N ALA A 57 3.22 0.09 12.92
CA ALA A 57 3.33 0.91 14.12
C ALA A 57 4.81 1.24 14.42
N MET A 58 5.07 2.48 14.83
CA MET A 58 6.42 2.97 15.15
C MET A 58 6.68 3.11 16.67
N ASP A 59 5.77 2.59 17.50
CA ASP A 59 5.77 2.78 18.96
C ASP A 59 5.47 1.48 19.73
N ASP A 60 5.67 0.32 19.09
CA ASP A 60 5.43 -1.02 19.65
C ASP A 60 4.00 -1.26 20.16
N GLN A 61 3.04 -0.44 19.74
CA GLN A 61 1.62 -0.63 20.03
C GLN A 61 0.89 -1.30 18.85
N PRO A 62 -0.23 -1.98 19.10
CA PRO A 62 -1.15 -2.36 18.03
C PRO A 62 -1.58 -1.13 17.21
N LEU A 63 -1.78 -1.30 15.89
CA LEU A 63 -2.16 -0.21 14.98
C LEU A 63 -3.42 0.54 15.42
N ALA A 64 -4.35 -0.13 16.11
CA ALA A 64 -5.57 0.47 16.64
C ALA A 64 -5.33 1.53 17.74
N THR A 65 -4.18 1.47 18.42
CA THR A 65 -3.82 2.35 19.55
C THR A 65 -2.48 3.06 19.39
N SER A 66 -1.74 2.76 18.31
CA SER A 66 -0.46 3.40 17.99
C SER A 66 -0.63 4.91 17.79
N ARG A 67 0.32 5.68 18.31
CA ARG A 67 0.42 7.13 18.16
C ARG A 67 1.21 7.54 16.92
N GLN A 68 1.86 6.58 16.27
CA GLN A 68 2.64 6.86 15.07
C GLN A 68 2.71 5.62 14.18
N VAL A 69 2.19 5.75 12.95
CA VAL A 69 2.17 4.65 11.98
C VAL A 69 2.88 5.09 10.70
N LEU A 70 3.78 4.25 10.20
CA LEU A 70 4.37 4.39 8.86
C LEU A 70 3.56 3.57 7.87
N LEU A 71 3.01 4.23 6.85
CA LEU A 71 2.42 3.61 5.68
C LEU A 71 3.45 3.61 4.55
N GLN A 72 3.72 2.43 3.98
CA GLN A 72 4.64 2.23 2.87
C GLN A 72 3.85 1.72 1.66
N ILE A 73 4.07 2.32 0.50
CA ILE A 73 3.41 2.00 -0.75
C ILE A 73 4.47 1.75 -1.82
N GLY A 74 4.41 0.58 -2.43
CA GLY A 74 5.20 0.21 -3.61
C GLY A 74 4.29 -0.12 -4.77
N THR A 75 4.40 0.59 -5.88
CA THR A 75 3.73 0.29 -7.13
C THR A 75 4.73 -0.29 -8.15
N THR A 76 4.25 -0.68 -9.33
CA THR A 76 5.12 -1.15 -10.41
C THR A 76 6.20 -0.13 -10.74
N ALA A 77 7.47 -0.52 -10.57
CA ALA A 77 8.63 0.27 -10.98
C ALA A 77 9.23 -0.30 -12.27
N ARG A 78 9.45 0.56 -13.28
CA ARG A 78 10.04 0.20 -14.57
C ARG A 78 11.04 1.27 -15.05
N PRO A 79 12.15 0.89 -15.71
CA PRO A 79 13.06 1.87 -16.30
C PRO A 79 12.36 2.74 -17.36
N TYR A 80 12.85 3.95 -17.56
CA TYR A 80 12.38 4.82 -18.63
C TYR A 80 12.55 4.17 -20.00
N GLY A 81 11.48 4.14 -20.78
CA GLY A 81 11.47 3.47 -22.09
C GLY A 81 11.30 1.95 -22.03
N TRP A 82 10.99 1.36 -20.87
CA TRP A 82 10.56 -0.04 -20.78
C TRP A 82 9.33 -0.28 -21.65
N LYS A 83 9.34 -1.34 -22.46
CA LYS A 83 8.21 -1.71 -23.31
C LYS A 83 8.02 -3.21 -23.36
N THR A 84 6.75 -3.60 -23.31
CA THR A 84 6.30 -4.96 -23.55
C THR A 84 5.23 -4.97 -24.64
N GLU A 85 5.12 -6.10 -25.33
CA GLU A 85 4.02 -6.38 -26.25
C GLU A 85 3.37 -7.72 -25.87
N SER A 86 2.08 -7.87 -26.19
CA SER A 86 1.38 -9.13 -25.97
C SER A 86 1.99 -10.23 -26.83
N ALA A 87 2.27 -11.37 -26.19
CA ALA A 87 2.68 -12.60 -26.82
C ALA A 87 1.56 -13.65 -26.69
N THR A 88 1.79 -14.86 -27.21
CA THR A 88 0.84 -15.97 -27.10
C THR A 88 0.66 -16.39 -25.63
N ASN A 89 -0.51 -16.96 -25.29
CA ASN A 89 -0.82 -17.53 -23.98
C ASN A 89 -0.76 -16.56 -22.79
N ASN A 90 -1.29 -15.34 -22.93
CA ASN A 90 -1.28 -14.29 -21.89
C ASN A 90 0.12 -13.88 -21.40
N LEU A 91 1.16 -14.18 -22.19
CA LEU A 91 2.51 -13.75 -21.90
C LEU A 91 2.75 -12.34 -22.43
N GLN A 92 3.71 -11.65 -21.82
CA GLN A 92 4.23 -10.38 -22.30
C GLN A 92 5.67 -10.60 -22.77
N ARG A 93 5.98 -10.18 -24.00
CA ARG A 93 7.33 -10.17 -24.54
C ARG A 93 7.97 -8.81 -24.25
N ILE A 94 9.16 -8.83 -23.67
CA ILE A 94 9.95 -7.63 -23.45
C ILE A 94 10.58 -7.23 -24.79
N VAL A 95 10.29 -6.01 -25.25
CA VAL A 95 10.85 -5.45 -26.50
C VAL A 95 11.82 -4.30 -26.24
N SER A 96 11.83 -3.74 -25.03
CA SER A 96 12.82 -2.78 -24.57
C SER A 96 12.97 -2.89 -23.07
N LEU A 97 14.22 -3.00 -22.60
CA LEU A 97 14.56 -2.95 -21.18
C LEU A 97 14.52 -1.52 -20.63
N GLY A 98 14.52 -0.50 -21.50
CA GLY A 98 14.65 0.89 -21.10
C GLY A 98 16.02 1.20 -20.50
N SER A 99 16.11 2.32 -19.79
CA SER A 99 17.31 2.76 -19.08
C SER A 99 16.95 3.68 -17.92
N SER A 100 17.94 4.12 -17.15
CA SER A 100 17.74 5.14 -16.11
C SER A 100 17.04 6.39 -16.68
N PRO A 101 16.15 7.06 -15.92
CA PRO A 101 15.74 6.79 -14.54
C PRO A 101 14.65 5.70 -14.40
N TRP A 102 14.41 5.25 -13.18
CA TRP A 102 13.25 4.40 -12.85
C TRP A 102 11.98 5.25 -12.71
N ASN A 103 10.89 4.75 -13.28
CA ASN A 103 9.55 5.33 -13.15
C ASN A 103 8.69 4.41 -12.30
N MET A 104 7.95 4.99 -11.36
CA MET A 104 6.95 4.28 -10.57
C MET A 104 5.56 4.62 -11.10
N ALA A 105 4.70 3.61 -11.19
CA ALA A 105 3.30 3.82 -11.51
C ALA A 105 2.63 4.67 -10.41
N GLU A 106 1.68 5.50 -10.80
CA GLU A 106 0.94 6.34 -9.85
C GLU A 106 0.23 5.50 -8.80
N THR A 107 0.27 5.95 -7.55
CA THR A 107 -0.54 5.43 -6.46
C THR A 107 -2.00 5.84 -6.64
N LYS A 108 -2.92 4.86 -6.68
CA LYS A 108 -4.36 5.08 -6.89
C LYS A 108 -5.14 4.39 -5.77
N LEU A 109 -4.93 4.87 -4.53
CA LEU A 109 -5.31 4.15 -3.33
C LEU A 109 -5.99 5.04 -2.29
N GLU A 110 -7.05 4.52 -1.68
CA GLU A 110 -7.64 5.01 -0.44
C GLU A 110 -7.33 4.00 0.68
N MET A 111 -6.94 4.53 1.85
CA MET A 111 -6.71 3.73 3.04
C MET A 111 -7.55 4.28 4.19
N THR A 112 -8.13 3.36 4.95
CA THR A 112 -8.77 3.70 6.22
C THR A 112 -8.11 2.95 7.36
N ILE A 113 -8.09 3.57 8.54
CA ILE A 113 -7.57 2.98 9.77
C ILE A 113 -8.52 3.25 10.94
N LYS A 114 -8.86 2.19 11.68
CA LYS A 114 -9.64 2.21 12.91
C LYS A 114 -8.76 2.63 14.08
N ASN A 115 -8.34 3.88 14.06
CA ASN A 115 -7.58 4.51 15.15
C ASN A 115 -7.94 6.01 15.19
N PRO A 116 -8.76 6.46 16.16
CA PRO A 116 -9.17 7.85 16.22
C PRO A 116 -8.04 8.80 16.65
N GLY A 117 -6.95 8.29 17.23
CA GLY A 117 -5.81 9.10 17.67
C GLY A 117 -5.04 9.71 16.51
N LEU A 118 -5.01 9.02 15.36
CA LEU A 118 -4.28 9.44 14.17
C LEU A 118 -5.03 10.55 13.43
N THR A 119 -4.70 11.81 13.73
CA THR A 119 -5.41 12.99 13.21
C THR A 119 -4.66 13.73 12.10
N GLN A 120 -3.40 13.37 11.86
CA GLN A 120 -2.51 13.97 10.88
C GLN A 120 -1.94 12.89 9.96
N ALA A 121 -1.73 13.24 8.70
CA ALA A 121 -1.07 12.38 7.72
C ALA A 121 -0.04 13.22 6.97
N THR A 122 1.23 12.85 7.04
CA THR A 122 2.33 13.58 6.40
C THR A 122 2.93 12.73 5.30
N LEU A 123 2.85 13.22 4.06
CA LEU A 123 3.54 12.63 2.92
C LEU A 123 5.04 12.82 3.07
N LEU A 124 5.83 11.77 2.82
CA LEU A 124 7.29 11.86 2.75
C LEU A 124 7.78 11.62 1.32
N ASP A 125 8.96 12.14 1.01
CA ASP A 125 9.70 11.81 -0.20
C ASP A 125 10.41 10.45 -0.08
N ALA A 126 11.10 10.03 -1.14
CA ALA A 126 11.83 8.77 -1.17
C ALA A 126 12.99 8.67 -0.14
N ASN A 127 13.42 9.79 0.44
CA ASN A 127 14.44 9.85 1.49
C ASN A 127 13.82 9.87 2.90
N GLY A 128 12.49 9.83 3.02
CA GLY A 128 11.79 9.92 4.29
C GLY A 128 11.66 11.36 4.84
N VAL A 129 11.89 12.37 4.02
CA VAL A 129 11.74 13.78 4.41
C VAL A 129 10.30 14.22 4.18
N ALA A 130 9.73 14.95 5.15
CA ALA A 130 8.36 15.46 5.04
C ALA A 130 8.20 16.43 3.87
N VAL A 131 7.17 16.21 3.06
CA VAL A 131 6.83 17.02 1.89
C VAL A 131 5.62 17.89 2.17
N GLU A 132 4.49 17.26 2.53
CA GLU A 132 3.23 17.97 2.74
C GLU A 132 2.27 17.19 3.66
N GLN A 133 1.19 17.83 4.08
CA GLN A 133 0.11 17.18 4.82
C GLN A 133 -0.98 16.68 3.88
N ILE A 134 -1.39 15.43 4.06
CA ILE A 134 -2.53 14.82 3.38
C ILE A 134 -3.78 15.04 4.26
N PRO A 135 -4.90 15.51 3.68
CA PRO A 135 -6.15 15.64 4.42
C PRO A 135 -6.62 14.31 5.02
N VAL A 136 -6.93 14.31 6.32
CA VAL A 136 -7.47 13.16 7.04
C VAL A 136 -8.98 13.35 7.25
N SER A 137 -9.78 12.51 6.62
CA SER A 137 -11.23 12.47 6.82
C SER A 137 -11.57 11.68 8.08
N ARG A 138 -12.40 12.24 8.95
CA ARG A 138 -12.86 11.58 10.19
C ARG A 138 -14.22 10.94 9.96
N GLN A 139 -14.35 9.65 10.28
CA GLN A 139 -15.60 8.90 10.22
C GLN A 139 -15.75 8.09 11.50
N GLY A 140 -16.28 8.70 12.56
CA GLY A 140 -16.34 8.10 13.89
C GLY A 140 -14.95 7.70 14.41
N GLN A 141 -14.77 6.40 14.66
CA GLN A 141 -13.51 5.79 15.12
C GLN A 141 -12.48 5.57 14.01
N THR A 142 -12.86 5.83 12.76
CA THR A 142 -12.03 5.60 11.58
C THR A 142 -11.46 6.90 11.04
N ARG A 143 -10.27 6.80 10.46
CA ARG A 143 -9.59 7.85 9.71
C ARG A 143 -9.42 7.37 8.29
N SER A 144 -9.83 8.17 7.31
CA SER A 144 -9.65 7.88 5.88
C SER A 144 -8.69 8.88 5.26
N ILE A 145 -7.80 8.39 4.41
CA ILE A 145 -6.88 9.16 3.61
C ILE A 145 -6.95 8.71 2.14
N ASN A 146 -7.04 9.69 1.25
CA ASN A 146 -6.83 9.48 -0.18
C ASN A 146 -5.36 9.77 -0.48
N LEU A 147 -4.63 8.76 -0.96
CA LEU A 147 -3.20 8.90 -1.20
C LEU A 147 -2.94 9.71 -2.49
N PRO A 148 -2.03 10.70 -2.46
CA PRO A 148 -1.54 11.36 -3.66
C PRO A 148 -0.91 10.37 -4.66
N ALA A 149 -0.91 10.74 -5.95
CA ALA A 149 -0.38 9.89 -7.03
C ALA A 149 1.11 9.53 -6.86
N ASN A 150 1.88 10.36 -6.17
CA ASN A 150 3.31 10.16 -5.89
C ASN A 150 3.58 9.52 -4.52
N ALA A 151 2.56 9.07 -3.78
CA ALA A 151 2.74 8.57 -2.42
C ALA A 151 3.53 7.25 -2.39
N MET A 152 4.67 7.27 -1.69
CA MET A 152 5.49 6.09 -1.36
C MET A 152 5.54 5.86 0.16
N TYR A 153 5.58 6.94 0.93
CA TYR A 153 5.66 6.90 2.39
C TYR A 153 4.74 7.95 2.99
N VAL A 154 3.96 7.56 4.00
CA VAL A 154 3.12 8.48 4.77
C VAL A 154 3.27 8.17 6.25
N ILE A 155 3.49 9.19 7.08
CA ILE A 155 3.41 9.05 8.53
C ILE A 155 2.05 9.53 9.01
N LEU A 156 1.37 8.69 9.79
CA LEU A 156 0.16 9.03 10.52
C LEU A 156 0.51 9.34 11.98
N ARG A 157 -0.10 10.39 12.55
CA ARG A 157 0.02 10.79 13.96
C ARG A 157 -1.29 11.29 14.53
#